data_AF-A0A8J3Z9V5-F1
#
_entry.id   AF-A0A8J3Z9V5-F1
#
_cell.length_a   1.000
_cell.length_b   1.000
_cell.length_c   1.000
_cell.angle_alpha   90.00
_cell.angle_beta   90.00
_cell.angle_gamma   90.00
#
_symmetry.space_group_name_H-M   'P 1'
#
loop_
_entity.id
_entity.type
_entity.pdbx_description
1 polymer ?
#
loop_
_entity_poly.entity_id
_entity_poly.type
_entity_poly.pdbx_seq_one_letter_code
_entity_poly.pdbx_strand_id
1 'polypeptide(L)'
;MTDLDIIKQDLLKTAGFAYQRLHGRLRGLTDEEYRWEPAPGCWSIRPGDDGRWTADGSPLPVKPAPLTTIAWRIDHVIFVLEGERNATWLGATPVGTLGRDGAAPSAEKALRDLERAYDLFTRNVEAADPAGLLTPMGPIAGPYAEETRFAFVLHELDELIHHGSEIAAMRDLYRALAATDPILAAAERGDRAAVEERLGEDPSLRSTPLVSDMAARERWDAVRMLVDLGFDVTASGGITALHYAAAHGEQEIVELLLKHGADPSTRDTEFEQDAAGWAAFRKHDEVATYLRGVSSGA
;
A
#
# COMPACT_ATOMS: atom_id res chain seq x y z
N MET A 1 -24.03 32.22 -13.77
CA MET A 1 -23.89 30.97 -13.01
C MET A 1 -25.09 30.88 -12.10
N THR A 2 -25.94 29.88 -12.32
CA THR A 2 -27.14 29.56 -11.54
C THR A 2 -26.77 28.77 -10.29
N ASP A 3 -27.69 28.60 -9.34
CA ASP A 3 -27.48 27.72 -8.17
C ASP A 3 -27.17 26.27 -8.59
N LEU A 4 -27.76 25.81 -9.71
CA LEU A 4 -27.50 24.48 -10.26
C LEU A 4 -26.12 24.36 -10.91
N ASP A 5 -25.61 25.44 -11.51
CA ASP A 5 -24.22 25.46 -11.98
C ASP A 5 -23.25 25.30 -10.80
N ILE A 6 -23.52 25.98 -9.67
CA ILE A 6 -22.69 25.87 -8.46
C ILE A 6 -22.69 24.43 -7.94
N ILE A 7 -23.87 23.83 -7.80
CA ILE A 7 -24.01 22.44 -7.35
C ILE A 7 -23.23 21.47 -8.26
N LYS A 8 -23.33 21.63 -9.58
CA LYS A 8 -22.56 20.82 -10.54
C LYS A 8 -21.06 20.97 -10.35
N GLN A 9 -20.58 22.21 -10.14
CA GLN A 9 -19.16 22.47 -9.87
C GLN A 9 -18.70 21.88 -8.53
N ASP A 10 -19.53 21.93 -7.49
CA ASP A 10 -19.23 21.33 -6.19
C ASP A 10 -19.17 19.80 -6.25
N LEU A 11 -20.02 19.16 -7.06
CA LEU A 11 -19.92 17.72 -7.35
C LEU A 11 -18.59 17.37 -8.01
N LEU A 12 -18.21 18.07 -9.08
CA LEU A 12 -16.95 17.86 -9.80
C LEU A 12 -15.75 18.08 -8.88
N LYS A 13 -15.80 19.11 -8.05
CA LYS A 13 -14.76 19.41 -7.05
C LYS A 13 -14.64 18.29 -6.02
N THR A 14 -15.76 17.76 -5.54
CA THR A 14 -15.77 16.64 -4.58
C THR A 14 -15.22 15.36 -5.20
N ALA A 15 -15.60 15.06 -6.44
CA ALA A 15 -15.02 13.97 -7.22
C ALA A 15 -13.50 14.15 -7.39
N GLY A 16 -13.05 15.37 -7.66
CA GLY A 16 -11.62 15.74 -7.71
C GLY A 16 -10.88 15.41 -6.44
N PHE A 17 -11.41 15.79 -5.28
CA PHE A 17 -10.80 15.46 -3.99
C PHE A 17 -10.82 13.96 -3.67
N ALA A 18 -11.88 13.24 -4.04
CA ALA A 18 -11.96 11.79 -3.89
C ALA A 18 -10.90 11.09 -4.74
N TYR A 19 -10.84 11.43 -6.02
CA TYR A 19 -9.89 10.85 -6.96
C TYR A 19 -8.44 11.18 -6.60
N GLN A 20 -8.13 12.43 -6.23
CA GLN A 20 -6.77 12.82 -5.81
C GLN A 20 -6.27 12.01 -4.60
N ARG A 21 -7.16 11.73 -3.63
CA ARG A 21 -6.83 10.88 -2.48
C ARG A 21 -6.51 9.45 -2.94
N LEU A 22 -7.39 8.85 -3.75
CA LEU A 22 -7.16 7.51 -4.30
C LEU A 22 -5.88 7.45 -5.13
N HIS A 23 -5.70 8.37 -6.08
CA HIS A 23 -4.53 8.45 -6.95
C HIS A 23 -3.23 8.59 -6.16
N GLY A 24 -3.20 9.46 -5.14
CA GLY A 24 -2.04 9.57 -4.23
C GLY A 24 -1.76 8.25 -3.51
N ARG A 25 -2.82 7.56 -3.08
CA ARG A 25 -2.75 6.25 -2.45
C ARG A 25 -2.42 5.11 -3.39
N LEU A 26 -2.44 5.30 -4.72
CA LEU A 26 -2.08 4.29 -5.74
C LEU A 26 -0.64 4.42 -6.26
N ARG A 27 0.09 5.46 -5.86
CA ARG A 27 1.51 5.63 -6.23
C ARG A 27 2.34 4.42 -5.83
N GLY A 28 3.19 3.96 -6.76
CA GLY A 28 4.07 2.81 -6.55
C GLY A 28 3.35 1.48 -6.38
N LEU A 29 2.10 1.34 -6.83
CA LEU A 29 1.41 0.04 -6.86
C LEU A 29 2.16 -0.91 -7.81
N THR A 30 2.68 -2.00 -7.26
CA THR A 30 3.37 -3.04 -8.03
C THR A 30 2.37 -4.07 -8.56
N ASP A 31 2.79 -4.85 -9.53
CA ASP A 31 2.01 -5.97 -10.07
C ASP A 31 1.74 -7.07 -9.05
N GLU A 32 2.66 -7.25 -8.09
CA GLU A 32 2.53 -8.20 -6.98
C GLU A 32 1.44 -7.73 -6.00
N GLU A 33 1.52 -6.47 -5.53
CA GLU A 33 0.52 -5.87 -4.65
C GLU A 33 -0.85 -5.80 -5.33
N TYR A 34 -0.88 -5.43 -6.61
CA TYR A 34 -2.11 -5.37 -7.42
C TYR A 34 -2.83 -6.72 -7.48
N ARG A 35 -2.08 -7.81 -7.64
CA ARG A 35 -2.60 -9.19 -7.74
C ARG A 35 -2.67 -9.91 -6.40
N TRP A 36 -2.38 -9.23 -5.29
CA TRP A 36 -2.33 -9.85 -3.98
C TRP A 36 -3.71 -10.34 -3.51
N GLU A 37 -3.73 -11.56 -2.99
CA GLU A 37 -4.91 -12.21 -2.43
C GLU A 37 -4.78 -12.36 -0.91
N PRO A 38 -5.46 -11.52 -0.11
CA PRO A 38 -5.32 -11.52 1.35
C PRO A 38 -5.97 -12.71 2.07
N ALA A 39 -6.86 -13.44 1.40
CA ALA A 39 -7.57 -14.57 1.97
C ALA A 39 -7.89 -15.63 0.89
N PRO A 40 -8.04 -16.91 1.27
CA PRO A 40 -8.50 -17.94 0.36
C PRO A 40 -9.90 -17.62 -0.18
N GLY A 41 -10.11 -17.88 -1.48
CA GLY A 41 -11.42 -17.70 -2.12
C GLY A 41 -11.81 -16.25 -2.40
N CYS A 42 -10.85 -15.32 -2.36
CA CYS A 42 -11.08 -13.95 -2.82
C CYS A 42 -11.53 -13.91 -4.28
N TRP A 43 -12.38 -12.94 -4.60
CA TRP A 43 -12.67 -12.55 -5.97
C TRP A 43 -11.58 -11.60 -6.49
N SER A 44 -10.97 -11.96 -7.61
CA SER A 44 -9.92 -11.19 -8.26
C SER A 44 -10.23 -11.00 -9.74
N ILE A 45 -9.28 -10.42 -10.49
CA ILE A 45 -9.29 -10.57 -11.95
C ILE A 45 -8.53 -11.84 -12.32
N ARG A 46 -9.00 -12.55 -13.34
CA ARG A 46 -8.44 -13.82 -13.79
C ARG A 46 -8.21 -13.79 -15.31
N PRO A 47 -7.13 -14.40 -15.82
CA PRO A 47 -7.00 -14.64 -17.25
C PRO A 47 -8.00 -15.71 -17.69
N GLY A 48 -8.75 -15.44 -18.75
CA GLY A 48 -9.56 -16.41 -19.46
C GLY A 48 -8.74 -17.17 -20.50
N ASP A 49 -9.31 -18.28 -20.98
CA ASP A 49 -8.69 -19.15 -22.00
C ASP A 49 -8.48 -18.43 -23.35
N ASP A 50 -9.23 -17.35 -23.60
CA ASP A 50 -9.10 -16.49 -24.78
C ASP A 50 -8.03 -15.39 -24.63
N GLY A 51 -7.32 -15.37 -23.49
CA GLY A 51 -6.29 -14.38 -23.17
C GLY A 51 -6.84 -13.07 -22.61
N ARG A 52 -8.17 -12.89 -22.51
CA ARG A 52 -8.78 -11.72 -21.90
C ARG A 52 -8.85 -11.90 -20.40
N TRP A 53 -8.66 -10.80 -19.67
CA TRP A 53 -8.79 -10.81 -18.22
C TRP A 53 -10.21 -10.41 -17.85
N THR A 54 -10.79 -11.08 -16.85
CA THR A 54 -12.15 -10.80 -16.37
C THR A 54 -12.18 -10.80 -14.86
N ALA A 55 -12.95 -9.89 -14.26
CA ALA A 55 -13.26 -9.94 -12.84
C ALA A 55 -14.10 -11.18 -12.50
N ASP A 56 -13.75 -11.85 -11.41
CA ASP A 56 -14.55 -12.89 -10.79
C ASP A 56 -15.94 -12.32 -10.42
N GLY A 57 -16.98 -13.13 -10.60
CA GLY A 57 -18.34 -12.74 -10.28
C GLY A 57 -19.29 -13.92 -10.33
N SER A 58 -20.52 -13.72 -9.86
CA SER A 58 -21.56 -14.73 -9.91
C SER A 58 -22.88 -14.11 -10.40
N PRO A 59 -23.63 -14.80 -11.28
CA PRO A 59 -24.97 -14.37 -11.67
C PRO A 59 -25.98 -14.48 -10.52
N LEU A 60 -25.62 -15.18 -9.43
CA LEU A 60 -26.46 -15.35 -8.25
C LEU A 60 -25.78 -14.73 -7.01
N PRO A 61 -26.55 -14.18 -6.05
CA PRO A 61 -25.98 -13.65 -4.81
C PRO A 61 -25.23 -14.74 -4.03
N VAL A 62 -23.95 -14.53 -3.76
CA VAL A 62 -23.12 -15.41 -2.92
C VAL A 62 -23.15 -14.91 -1.48
N LYS A 63 -23.35 -15.82 -0.51
CA LYS A 63 -23.38 -15.51 0.93
C LYS A 63 -22.50 -16.48 1.74
N PRO A 64 -21.55 -15.98 2.55
CA PRO A 64 -21.11 -14.59 2.62
C PRO A 64 -20.50 -14.13 1.29
N ALA A 65 -20.56 -12.82 1.01
CA ALA A 65 -19.91 -12.27 -0.17
C ALA A 65 -18.38 -12.49 -0.06
N PRO A 66 -17.70 -12.96 -1.11
CA PRO A 66 -16.25 -13.11 -1.09
C PRO A 66 -15.55 -11.76 -0.93
N LEU A 67 -14.40 -11.77 -0.26
CA LEU A 67 -13.53 -10.59 -0.23
C LEU A 67 -12.97 -10.34 -1.64
N THR A 68 -13.04 -9.12 -2.14
CA THR A 68 -12.47 -8.76 -3.45
C THR A 68 -11.00 -8.31 -3.31
N THR A 69 -10.19 -8.39 -4.38
CA THR A 69 -8.78 -7.96 -4.37
C THR A 69 -8.61 -6.48 -4.74
N ILE A 70 -7.37 -5.96 -4.70
CA ILE A 70 -7.04 -4.62 -5.21
C ILE A 70 -7.38 -4.55 -6.69
N ALA A 71 -6.94 -5.54 -7.47
CA ALA A 71 -7.22 -5.60 -8.90
C ALA A 71 -8.71 -5.62 -9.21
N TRP A 72 -9.49 -6.44 -8.50
CA TRP A 72 -10.94 -6.50 -8.68
C TRP A 72 -11.61 -5.14 -8.40
N ARG A 73 -11.23 -4.48 -7.29
CA ARG A 73 -11.83 -3.19 -6.92
C ARG A 73 -11.45 -2.08 -7.89
N ILE A 74 -10.21 -2.05 -8.36
CA ILE A 74 -9.80 -1.09 -9.39
C ILE A 74 -10.61 -1.33 -10.67
N ASP A 75 -10.75 -2.59 -11.12
CA ASP A 75 -11.57 -2.94 -12.29
C ASP A 75 -13.06 -2.56 -12.12
N HIS A 76 -13.63 -2.76 -10.93
CA HIS A 76 -15.00 -2.37 -10.61
C HIS A 76 -15.18 -0.85 -10.63
N VAL A 77 -14.30 -0.07 -10.00
CA VAL A 77 -14.36 1.41 -10.07
C VAL A 77 -14.22 1.89 -11.52
N ILE A 78 -13.29 1.28 -12.26
CA ILE A 78 -13.09 1.51 -13.69
C ILE A 78 -14.39 1.23 -14.46
N PHE A 79 -15.10 0.13 -14.19
CA PHE A 79 -16.40 -0.20 -14.78
C PHE A 79 -17.52 0.78 -14.39
N VAL A 80 -17.59 1.17 -13.12
CA VAL A 80 -18.59 2.11 -12.61
C VAL A 80 -18.44 3.46 -13.30
N LEU A 81 -17.24 4.04 -13.30
CA LEU A 81 -16.98 5.37 -13.85
C LEU A 81 -17.06 5.44 -15.38
N GLU A 82 -16.76 4.33 -16.07
CA GLU A 82 -16.82 4.31 -17.52
C GLU A 82 -18.20 4.01 -18.09
N GLY A 83 -18.29 4.20 -19.40
CA GLY A 83 -19.28 3.54 -20.23
C GLY A 83 -20.25 4.54 -20.85
N GLU A 84 -20.74 4.18 -22.03
CA GLU A 84 -21.75 4.98 -22.73
C GLU A 84 -23.01 5.16 -21.87
N ARG A 85 -23.32 4.16 -21.03
CA ARG A 85 -24.39 4.20 -20.03
C ARG A 85 -24.36 5.50 -19.22
N ASN A 86 -23.21 5.88 -18.67
CA ASN A 86 -23.11 7.01 -17.75
C ASN A 86 -23.53 8.32 -18.42
N ALA A 87 -23.09 8.57 -19.64
CA ALA A 87 -23.53 9.73 -20.40
C ALA A 87 -25.04 9.68 -20.70
N THR A 88 -25.57 8.53 -21.13
CA THR A 88 -26.99 8.40 -21.45
C THR A 88 -27.91 8.57 -20.24
N TRP A 89 -27.52 8.08 -19.06
CA TRP A 89 -28.27 8.24 -17.82
C TRP A 89 -28.21 9.70 -17.32
N LEU A 90 -27.15 10.43 -17.64
CA LEU A 90 -27.07 11.89 -17.46
C LEU A 90 -27.87 12.68 -18.51
N GLY A 91 -28.43 12.02 -19.52
CA GLY A 91 -29.07 12.65 -20.68
C GLY A 91 -28.09 13.49 -21.50
N ALA A 92 -26.81 13.16 -21.44
CA ALA A 92 -25.73 13.76 -22.22
C ALA A 92 -25.37 12.85 -23.41
N THR A 93 -24.73 13.44 -24.43
CA THR A 93 -24.10 12.65 -25.49
C THR A 93 -22.76 12.11 -24.96
N PRO A 94 -22.46 10.81 -25.12
CA PRO A 94 -21.17 10.25 -24.70
C PRO A 94 -19.99 10.99 -25.33
N VAL A 95 -19.04 11.42 -24.50
CA VAL A 95 -17.83 12.15 -24.94
C VAL A 95 -16.69 11.22 -25.39
N GLY A 96 -16.90 9.90 -25.33
CA GLY A 96 -15.95 8.88 -25.76
C GLY A 96 -16.17 7.54 -25.06
N THR A 97 -15.32 6.56 -25.39
CA THR A 97 -15.28 5.25 -24.73
C THR A 97 -13.84 4.91 -24.34
N LEU A 98 -13.66 4.06 -23.33
CA LEU A 98 -12.31 3.63 -22.93
C LEU A 98 -11.71 2.66 -23.95
N GLY A 99 -12.56 1.85 -24.59
CA GLY A 99 -12.17 0.81 -25.55
C GLY A 99 -11.47 -0.37 -24.89
N ARG A 100 -11.86 -0.74 -23.66
CA ARG A 100 -11.24 -1.86 -22.93
C ARG A 100 -11.59 -3.21 -23.56
N ASP A 101 -10.63 -4.12 -23.58
CA ASP A 101 -10.84 -5.54 -23.89
C ASP A 101 -10.57 -6.38 -22.64
N GLY A 102 -11.52 -6.33 -21.71
CA GLY A 102 -11.41 -6.96 -20.39
C GLY A 102 -10.67 -6.14 -19.34
N ALA A 103 -10.48 -6.76 -18.18
CA ALA A 103 -9.78 -6.23 -17.02
C ALA A 103 -8.29 -5.96 -17.33
N ALA A 104 -7.65 -5.08 -16.56
CA ALA A 104 -6.26 -4.75 -16.75
C ALA A 104 -5.32 -5.83 -16.16
N PRO A 105 -4.49 -6.55 -16.95
CA PRO A 105 -3.56 -7.58 -16.44
C PRO A 105 -2.42 -7.07 -15.55
N SER A 106 -2.12 -5.77 -15.56
CA SER A 106 -1.03 -5.16 -14.79
C SER A 106 -1.48 -3.91 -14.06
N ALA A 107 -0.79 -3.59 -12.97
CA ALA A 107 -1.02 -2.38 -12.19
C ALA A 107 -0.92 -1.14 -13.08
N GLU A 108 0.13 -1.07 -13.91
CA GLU A 108 0.38 0.06 -14.80
C GLU A 108 -0.79 0.31 -15.78
N LYS A 109 -1.33 -0.76 -16.39
CA LYS A 109 -2.49 -0.62 -17.27
C LYS A 109 -3.74 -0.24 -16.47
N ALA A 110 -3.95 -0.82 -15.29
CA ALA A 110 -5.10 -0.51 -14.45
C ALA A 110 -5.12 0.96 -14.04
N LEU A 111 -3.97 1.53 -13.67
CA LEU A 111 -3.86 2.95 -13.31
C LEU A 111 -4.15 3.88 -14.51
N ARG A 112 -3.67 3.54 -15.71
CA ARG A 112 -4.02 4.28 -16.93
C ARG A 112 -5.50 4.22 -17.27
N ASP A 113 -6.09 3.03 -17.15
CA ASP A 113 -7.50 2.83 -17.43
C ASP A 113 -8.39 3.55 -16.41
N LEU A 114 -8.00 3.56 -15.13
CA LEU A 114 -8.66 4.31 -14.07
C LEU A 114 -8.61 5.81 -14.31
N GLU A 115 -7.45 6.36 -14.68
CA GLU A 115 -7.31 7.77 -15.01
C GLU A 115 -8.22 8.16 -16.18
N ARG A 116 -8.20 7.37 -17.26
CA ARG A 116 -9.07 7.61 -18.41
C ARG A 116 -10.56 7.46 -18.09
N ALA A 117 -10.94 6.49 -17.25
CA ALA A 117 -12.33 6.31 -16.82
C ALA A 117 -12.82 7.50 -15.98
N TYR A 118 -12.00 7.99 -15.04
CA TYR A 118 -12.29 9.19 -14.26
C TYR A 118 -12.43 10.45 -15.13
N ASP A 119 -11.55 10.59 -16.12
CA ASP A 119 -11.62 11.67 -17.12
C ASP A 119 -12.92 11.64 -17.93
N LEU A 120 -13.37 10.44 -18.34
CA LEU A 120 -14.63 10.29 -19.07
C LEU A 120 -15.83 10.63 -18.19
N PHE A 121 -15.85 10.15 -16.96
CA PHE A 121 -16.89 10.46 -15.98
C PHE A 121 -17.03 11.97 -15.77
N THR A 122 -15.93 12.66 -15.45
CA THR A 122 -15.93 14.10 -15.19
C THR A 122 -16.39 14.91 -16.42
N ARG A 123 -15.90 14.57 -17.62
CA ARG A 123 -16.35 15.22 -18.86
C ARG A 123 -17.83 14.99 -19.17
N ASN A 124 -18.37 13.80 -18.87
CA ASN A 124 -19.79 13.52 -19.03
C ASN A 124 -20.64 14.37 -18.06
N VAL A 125 -20.20 14.52 -16.80
CA VAL A 125 -20.86 15.40 -15.83
C VAL A 125 -20.75 16.87 -16.24
N GLU A 126 -19.59 17.31 -16.74
CA GLU A 126 -19.40 18.68 -17.26
C GLU A 126 -20.34 18.98 -18.43
N ALA A 127 -20.48 18.04 -19.36
CA ALA A 127 -21.35 18.14 -20.53
C ALA A 127 -22.85 18.11 -20.20
N ALA A 128 -23.23 17.59 -19.02
CA ALA A 128 -24.62 17.54 -18.61
C ALA A 128 -25.18 18.95 -18.35
N ASP A 129 -26.41 19.17 -18.83
CA ASP A 129 -27.17 20.39 -18.52
C ASP A 129 -27.47 20.46 -17.02
N PRO A 130 -27.06 21.53 -16.30
CA PRO A 130 -27.35 21.69 -14.88
C PRO A 130 -28.83 21.56 -14.51
N ALA A 131 -29.73 22.07 -15.37
CA ALA A 131 -31.18 21.93 -15.13
C ALA A 131 -31.65 20.47 -15.26
N GLY A 132 -31.02 19.72 -16.18
CA GLY A 132 -31.26 18.30 -16.40
C GLY A 132 -30.89 17.43 -15.20
N LEU A 133 -29.98 17.85 -14.31
CA LEU A 133 -29.56 17.04 -13.16
C LEU A 133 -30.72 16.69 -12.22
N LEU A 134 -31.73 17.56 -12.10
CA LEU A 134 -32.90 17.33 -11.25
C LEU A 134 -34.03 16.58 -11.96
N THR A 135 -33.84 16.19 -13.22
CA THR A 135 -34.83 15.39 -13.96
C THR A 135 -34.62 13.90 -13.67
N PRO A 136 -35.70 13.08 -13.72
CA PRO A 136 -35.56 11.63 -13.66
C PRO A 136 -34.69 11.09 -14.80
N MET A 137 -33.95 10.01 -14.53
CA MET A 137 -33.16 9.31 -15.55
C MET A 137 -34.07 8.69 -16.64
N GLY A 138 -35.29 8.32 -16.28
CA GLY A 138 -36.28 7.74 -17.17
C GLY A 138 -36.06 6.25 -17.45
N PRO A 139 -36.86 5.65 -18.34
CA PRO A 139 -36.94 4.19 -18.51
C PRO A 139 -35.62 3.47 -18.82
N ILE A 140 -34.64 4.19 -19.36
CA ILE A 140 -33.30 3.66 -19.66
C ILE A 140 -32.55 3.17 -18.41
N ALA A 141 -32.88 3.71 -17.23
CA ALA A 141 -32.29 3.33 -15.95
C ALA A 141 -33.04 2.19 -15.25
N GLY A 142 -34.05 1.61 -15.89
CA GLY A 142 -34.79 0.44 -15.38
C GLY A 142 -35.39 0.69 -14.00
N PRO A 143 -34.99 -0.06 -12.95
CA PRO A 143 -35.54 0.12 -11.60
C PRO A 143 -35.24 1.50 -11.00
N TYR A 144 -34.26 2.23 -11.54
CA TYR A 144 -33.87 3.57 -11.10
C TYR A 144 -34.51 4.68 -11.96
N ALA A 145 -35.50 4.38 -12.80
CA ALA A 145 -36.06 5.34 -13.76
C ALA A 145 -36.59 6.64 -13.12
N GLU A 146 -37.13 6.56 -11.91
CA GLU A 146 -37.67 7.71 -11.16
C GLU A 146 -36.60 8.47 -10.36
N GLU A 147 -35.40 7.90 -10.23
CA GLU A 147 -34.28 8.58 -9.57
C GLU A 147 -33.75 9.70 -10.44
N THR A 148 -33.30 10.77 -9.79
CA THR A 148 -32.73 11.92 -10.50
C THR A 148 -31.34 11.60 -11.06
N ARG A 149 -30.97 12.28 -12.14
CA ARG A 149 -29.61 12.20 -12.68
C ARG A 149 -28.56 12.68 -11.67
N PHE A 150 -28.92 13.61 -10.80
CA PHE A 150 -28.11 14.04 -9.67
C PHE A 150 -27.85 12.90 -8.68
N ALA A 151 -28.88 12.13 -8.31
CA ALA A 151 -28.72 10.95 -7.45
C ALA A 151 -27.77 9.91 -8.07
N PHE A 152 -27.81 9.76 -9.40
CA PHE A 152 -26.85 8.92 -10.11
C PHE A 152 -25.41 9.44 -10.00
N VAL A 153 -25.15 10.74 -10.18
CA VAL A 153 -23.79 11.31 -9.97
C VAL A 153 -23.30 11.09 -8.53
N LEU A 154 -24.20 11.24 -7.55
CA LEU A 154 -23.86 10.97 -6.15
C LEU A 154 -23.53 9.50 -5.92
N HIS A 155 -24.24 8.56 -6.56
CA HIS A 155 -23.94 7.14 -6.49
C HIS A 155 -22.57 6.81 -7.09
N GLU A 156 -22.25 7.34 -8.27
CA GLU A 156 -20.93 7.17 -8.89
C GLU A 156 -19.80 7.71 -8.01
N LEU A 157 -20.03 8.85 -7.36
CA LEU A 157 -19.11 9.43 -6.38
C LEU A 157 -18.97 8.57 -5.12
N ASP A 158 -20.08 8.01 -4.63
CA ASP A 158 -20.11 7.11 -3.48
C ASP A 158 -19.29 5.84 -3.76
N GLU A 159 -19.50 5.20 -4.92
CA GLU A 159 -18.73 4.04 -5.37
C GLU A 159 -17.23 4.33 -5.45
N LEU A 160 -16.84 5.48 -6.01
CA LEU A 160 -15.44 5.91 -6.07
C LEU A 160 -14.84 6.11 -4.67
N ILE A 161 -15.56 6.76 -3.76
CA ILE A 161 -15.09 7.00 -2.39
C ILE A 161 -15.01 5.67 -1.62
N HIS A 162 -16.06 4.87 -1.68
CA HIS A 162 -16.18 3.60 -0.97
C HIS A 162 -15.06 2.65 -1.37
N HIS A 163 -14.99 2.29 -2.65
CA HIS A 163 -13.97 1.34 -3.12
C HIS A 163 -12.57 1.96 -3.12
N GLY A 164 -12.44 3.27 -3.33
CA GLY A 164 -11.16 3.97 -3.17
C GLY A 164 -10.59 3.86 -1.75
N SER A 165 -11.46 3.95 -0.73
CA SER A 165 -11.08 3.74 0.67
C SER A 165 -10.72 2.28 0.96
N GLU A 166 -11.46 1.32 0.44
CA GLU A 166 -11.14 -0.11 0.60
C GLU A 166 -9.80 -0.48 -0.04
N ILE A 167 -9.53 0.01 -1.28
CA ILE A 167 -8.24 -0.15 -1.95
C ILE A 167 -7.12 0.42 -1.08
N ALA A 168 -7.31 1.64 -0.57
CA ALA A 168 -6.31 2.28 0.30
C ALA A 168 -6.03 1.45 1.56
N ALA A 169 -7.06 0.92 2.23
CA ALA A 169 -6.91 0.07 3.42
C ALA A 169 -6.20 -1.25 3.09
N MET A 170 -6.51 -1.86 1.95
CA MET A 170 -5.86 -3.09 1.52
C MET A 170 -4.39 -2.91 1.17
N ARG A 171 -4.02 -1.76 0.61
CA ARG A 171 -2.60 -1.41 0.42
C ARG A 171 -1.86 -1.26 1.74
N ASP A 172 -2.46 -0.61 2.74
CA ASP A 172 -1.85 -0.53 4.07
C ASP A 172 -1.67 -1.92 4.67
N LEU A 173 -2.68 -2.79 4.53
CA LEU A 173 -2.60 -4.17 5.00
C LEU A 173 -1.52 -4.97 4.26
N TYR A 174 -1.45 -4.88 2.93
CA TYR A 174 -0.40 -5.52 2.13
C TYR A 174 0.97 -5.09 2.62
N ARG A 175 1.19 -3.79 2.80
CA ARG A 175 2.46 -3.23 3.25
C ARG A 175 2.79 -3.63 4.67
N ALA A 176 1.80 -3.67 5.58
CA ALA A 176 2.00 -4.12 6.96
C ALA A 176 2.33 -5.63 7.03
N LEU A 177 1.73 -6.43 6.16
CA LEU A 177 1.98 -7.87 6.06
C LEU A 177 3.30 -8.18 5.35
N ALA A 178 3.63 -7.47 4.29
CA ALA A 178 4.96 -7.50 3.67
C ALA A 178 6.04 -6.99 4.63
N ALA A 179 5.70 -6.08 5.54
CA ALA A 179 6.56 -5.65 6.64
C ALA A 179 6.60 -6.63 7.83
N THR A 180 5.78 -7.69 7.84
CA THR A 180 5.86 -8.78 8.83
C THR A 180 6.39 -10.05 8.16
N ASP A 181 7.67 -10.01 7.82
CA ASP A 181 8.47 -11.22 7.60
C ASP A 181 8.26 -12.16 8.82
N PRO A 182 7.84 -13.42 8.62
CA PRO A 182 7.60 -14.34 9.72
C PRO A 182 8.79 -14.48 10.68
N ILE A 183 10.04 -14.36 10.19
CA ILE A 183 11.22 -14.39 11.05
C ILE A 183 11.40 -13.08 11.82
N LEU A 184 11.01 -11.95 11.24
CA LEU A 184 10.93 -10.66 11.93
C LEU A 184 9.92 -10.71 13.06
N ALA A 185 8.71 -11.21 12.78
CA ALA A 185 7.67 -11.32 13.80
C ALA A 185 8.05 -12.31 14.93
N ALA A 186 8.74 -13.41 14.60
CA ALA A 186 9.29 -14.33 15.58
C ALA A 186 10.38 -13.67 16.45
N ALA A 187 11.31 -12.94 15.82
CA ALA A 187 12.34 -12.19 16.51
C ALA A 187 11.76 -11.12 17.45
N GLU A 188 10.77 -10.33 17.00
CA GLU A 188 10.13 -9.30 17.82
C GLU A 188 9.48 -9.86 19.09
N ARG A 189 8.98 -11.10 19.04
CA ARG A 189 8.39 -11.80 20.19
C ARG A 189 9.42 -12.52 21.06
N GLY A 190 10.70 -12.56 20.66
CA GLY A 190 11.72 -13.38 21.30
C GLY A 190 11.46 -14.89 21.17
N ASP A 191 10.73 -15.31 20.14
CA ASP A 191 10.36 -16.70 19.90
C ASP A 191 11.52 -17.45 19.23
N ARG A 192 12.48 -17.88 20.05
CA ARG A 192 13.68 -18.58 19.58
C ARG A 192 13.36 -19.81 18.74
N ALA A 193 12.37 -20.60 19.16
CA ALA A 193 12.02 -21.84 18.47
C ALA A 193 11.51 -21.55 17.05
N ALA A 194 10.65 -20.53 16.89
CA ALA A 194 10.18 -20.12 15.57
C ALA A 194 11.32 -19.55 14.69
N VAL A 195 12.29 -18.83 15.27
CA VAL A 195 13.47 -18.37 14.50
C VAL A 195 14.35 -19.55 14.08
N GLU A 196 14.58 -20.53 14.96
CA GLU A 196 15.34 -21.74 14.64
C GLU A 196 14.66 -22.60 13.57
N GLU A 197 13.32 -22.71 13.61
CA GLU A 197 12.51 -23.38 12.59
C GLU A 197 12.73 -22.71 11.22
N ARG A 198 12.58 -21.38 11.14
CA ARG A 198 12.82 -20.63 9.90
C ARG A 198 14.25 -20.75 9.39
N LEU A 199 15.24 -20.76 10.28
CA LEU A 199 16.64 -21.01 9.92
C LEU A 199 16.88 -22.42 9.39
N GLY A 200 16.07 -23.40 9.84
CA GLY A 200 16.08 -24.76 9.31
C GLY A 200 15.54 -24.83 7.88
N GLU A 201 14.53 -24.01 7.57
CA GLU A 201 13.97 -23.88 6.23
C GLU A 201 14.90 -23.11 5.28
N ASP A 202 15.49 -22.01 5.77
CA ASP A 202 16.38 -21.15 5.01
C ASP A 202 17.57 -20.64 5.86
N PRO A 203 18.73 -21.32 5.77
CA PRO A 203 19.95 -20.88 6.46
C PRO A 203 20.49 -19.53 6.00
N SER A 204 20.10 -19.04 4.81
CA SER A 204 20.57 -17.76 4.26
C SER A 204 20.00 -16.55 5.01
N LEU A 205 18.94 -16.76 5.79
CA LEU A 205 18.35 -15.75 6.66
C LEU A 205 19.37 -15.16 7.65
N ARG A 206 20.45 -15.88 7.99
CA ARG A 206 21.55 -15.34 8.83
C ARG A 206 22.20 -14.08 8.26
N SER A 207 22.18 -13.89 6.95
CA SER A 207 22.78 -12.72 6.29
C SER A 207 21.79 -11.57 6.09
N THR A 208 20.56 -11.69 6.60
CA THR A 208 19.55 -10.61 6.55
C THR A 208 19.84 -9.54 7.61
N PRO A 209 19.34 -8.30 7.44
CA PRO A 209 19.58 -7.21 8.38
C PRO A 209 18.82 -7.31 9.71
N LEU A 210 18.32 -8.50 10.07
CA LEU A 210 17.39 -8.72 11.17
C LEU A 210 17.92 -8.27 12.54
N VAL A 211 19.24 -8.33 12.77
CA VAL A 211 19.88 -7.81 13.99
C VAL A 211 19.71 -6.29 14.08
N SER A 212 19.93 -5.57 12.98
CA SER A 212 19.75 -4.12 12.91
C SER A 212 18.26 -3.72 13.00
N ASP A 213 17.36 -4.53 12.45
CA ASP A 213 15.91 -4.32 12.56
C ASP A 213 15.41 -4.43 14.01
N MET A 214 15.90 -5.40 14.79
CA MET A 214 15.56 -5.53 16.21
C MET A 214 16.17 -4.41 17.05
N ALA A 215 17.40 -3.99 16.74
CA ALA A 215 18.05 -2.88 17.41
C ALA A 215 17.29 -1.55 17.18
N ALA A 216 16.81 -1.30 15.96
CA ALA A 216 16.01 -0.12 15.62
C ALA A 216 14.68 -0.02 16.41
N ARG A 217 14.18 -1.16 16.90
CA ARG A 217 12.94 -1.30 17.67
C ARG A 217 13.19 -1.49 19.17
N GLU A 218 14.44 -1.31 19.61
CA GLU A 218 14.86 -1.47 21.01
C GLU A 218 14.55 -2.88 21.58
N ARG A 219 14.57 -3.91 20.73
CA ARG A 219 14.35 -5.31 21.11
C ARG A 219 15.67 -5.98 21.48
N TRP A 220 16.31 -5.53 22.55
CA TRP A 220 17.66 -5.96 22.92
C TRP A 220 17.79 -7.45 23.23
N ASP A 221 16.76 -8.08 23.81
CA ASP A 221 16.76 -9.53 24.04
C ASP A 221 16.64 -10.31 22.73
N ALA A 222 15.92 -9.78 21.73
CA ALA A 222 15.91 -10.34 20.40
C ALA A 222 17.28 -10.17 19.71
N VAL A 223 17.94 -9.01 19.87
CA VAL A 223 19.32 -8.82 19.38
C VAL A 223 20.25 -9.88 19.96
N ARG A 224 20.23 -10.11 21.28
CA ARG A 224 21.02 -11.18 21.92
C ARG A 224 20.72 -12.55 21.33
N MET A 225 19.45 -12.92 21.25
CA MET A 225 19.01 -14.20 20.69
C MET A 225 19.49 -14.40 19.24
N LEU A 226 19.39 -13.37 18.40
CA LEU A 226 19.80 -13.43 16.99
C LEU A 226 21.33 -13.56 16.84
N VAL A 227 22.09 -12.81 17.65
CA VAL A 227 23.56 -12.94 17.70
C VAL A 227 23.96 -14.36 18.13
N ASP A 228 23.29 -14.92 19.15
CA ASP A 228 23.51 -16.30 19.61
C ASP A 228 23.16 -17.35 18.55
N LEU A 229 22.23 -17.04 17.64
CA LEU A 229 21.84 -17.89 16.50
C LEU A 229 22.77 -17.76 15.28
N GLY A 230 23.76 -16.87 15.37
CA GLY A 230 24.76 -16.64 14.33
C GLY A 230 24.28 -15.76 13.19
N PHE A 231 23.31 -14.87 13.42
CA PHE A 231 23.00 -13.82 12.45
C PHE A 231 24.19 -12.86 12.30
N ASP A 232 24.38 -12.38 11.08
CA ASP A 232 25.39 -11.41 10.73
C ASP A 232 25.06 -10.05 11.36
N VAL A 233 25.91 -9.61 12.28
CA VAL A 233 25.76 -8.33 12.98
C VAL A 233 26.08 -7.12 12.10
N THR A 234 26.69 -7.33 10.94
CA THR A 234 27.09 -6.28 9.98
C THR A 234 26.02 -6.02 8.92
N ALA A 235 25.12 -6.98 8.68
CA ALA A 235 24.02 -6.84 7.74
C ALA A 235 23.07 -5.70 8.16
N SER A 236 22.86 -4.75 7.26
CA SER A 236 22.00 -3.58 7.51
C SER A 236 21.52 -2.94 6.21
N GLY A 237 20.48 -2.10 6.32
CA GLY A 237 19.99 -1.24 5.22
C GLY A 237 20.69 0.13 5.14
N GLY A 238 21.87 0.29 5.76
CA GLY A 238 22.61 1.55 5.81
C GLY A 238 22.85 2.12 7.20
N ILE A 239 22.04 1.75 8.20
CA ILE A 239 22.27 2.03 9.62
C ILE A 239 22.45 0.70 10.34
N THR A 240 23.62 0.47 10.96
CA THR A 240 23.94 -0.82 11.61
C THR A 240 23.30 -0.97 13.00
N ALA A 241 23.23 -2.20 13.50
CA ALA A 241 22.81 -2.47 14.88
C ALA A 241 23.65 -1.71 15.93
N LEU A 242 24.94 -1.48 15.64
CA LEU A 242 25.86 -0.77 16.53
C LEU A 242 25.50 0.71 16.65
N HIS A 243 25.02 1.35 15.58
CA HIS A 243 24.52 2.74 15.63
C HIS A 243 23.31 2.87 16.55
N TYR A 244 22.33 1.96 16.42
CA TYR A 244 21.14 1.97 17.25
C TYR A 244 21.46 1.69 18.72
N ALA A 245 22.29 0.69 19.02
CA ALA A 245 22.72 0.40 20.39
C ALA A 245 23.45 1.60 21.03
N ALA A 246 24.32 2.26 20.26
CA ALA A 246 25.06 3.42 20.71
C ALA A 246 24.15 4.64 20.98
N ALA A 247 23.18 4.90 20.10
CA ALA A 247 22.20 5.98 20.25
C ALA A 247 21.23 5.81 21.43
N HIS A 248 21.05 4.59 21.94
CA HIS A 248 20.21 4.32 23.11
C HIS A 248 21.02 4.09 24.40
N GLY A 249 22.36 4.12 24.31
CA GLY A 249 23.22 3.96 25.48
C GLY A 249 23.37 2.51 25.96
N GLU A 250 23.04 1.53 25.13
CA GLU A 250 22.99 0.12 25.48
C GLU A 250 24.39 -0.52 25.47
N GLN A 251 25.19 -0.20 26.49
CA GLN A 251 26.60 -0.59 26.61
C GLN A 251 26.82 -2.10 26.41
N GLU A 252 25.97 -2.95 27.00
CA GLU A 252 26.09 -4.41 26.87
C GLU A 252 25.87 -4.89 25.43
N ILE A 253 24.93 -4.27 24.71
CA ILE A 253 24.66 -4.60 23.30
C ILE A 253 25.79 -4.08 22.41
N VAL A 254 26.33 -2.90 22.71
CA VAL A 254 27.52 -2.37 22.02
C VAL A 254 28.68 -3.35 22.13
N GLU A 255 29.00 -3.82 23.34
CA GLU A 255 30.07 -4.80 23.55
C GLU A 255 29.80 -6.14 22.85
N LEU A 256 28.56 -6.62 22.89
CA LEU A 256 28.14 -7.84 22.21
C LEU A 256 28.36 -7.74 20.68
N LEU A 257 27.90 -6.66 20.06
CA LEU A 257 28.01 -6.46 18.62
C LEU A 257 29.47 -6.34 18.18
N LEU A 258 30.31 -5.60 18.92
CA LEU A 258 31.74 -5.49 18.64
C LEU A 258 32.46 -6.84 18.75
N LYS A 259 32.16 -7.62 19.80
CA LYS A 259 32.70 -8.97 19.99
C LYS A 259 32.37 -9.91 18.82
N HIS A 260 31.24 -9.68 18.16
CA HIS A 260 30.76 -10.47 17.03
C HIS A 260 31.10 -9.86 15.65
N GLY A 261 31.98 -8.86 15.60
CA GLY A 261 32.56 -8.35 14.35
C GLY A 261 31.92 -7.09 13.79
N ALA A 262 31.07 -6.39 14.53
CA ALA A 262 30.63 -5.06 14.13
C ALA A 262 31.81 -4.07 14.10
N ASP A 263 31.94 -3.30 13.02
CA ASP A 263 33.00 -2.30 12.86
C ASP A 263 32.55 -0.94 13.43
N PRO A 264 33.20 -0.42 14.50
CA PRO A 264 32.84 0.86 15.10
C PRO A 264 33.12 2.08 14.21
N SER A 265 33.87 1.90 13.11
CA SER A 265 34.19 2.97 12.15
C SER A 265 33.23 3.04 10.97
N THR A 266 32.29 2.09 10.84
CA THR A 266 31.26 2.12 9.79
C THR A 266 30.44 3.41 9.90
N ARG A 267 30.29 4.13 8.79
CA ARG A 267 29.46 5.34 8.72
C ARG A 267 28.10 5.02 8.14
N ASP A 268 27.05 5.52 8.77
CA ASP A 268 25.68 5.33 8.32
C ASP A 268 25.36 6.12 7.04
N THR A 269 24.31 5.74 6.31
CA THR A 269 23.94 6.37 5.03
C THR A 269 23.09 7.64 5.16
N GLU A 270 22.55 7.95 6.34
CA GLU A 270 21.68 9.12 6.54
C GLU A 270 22.46 10.36 7.00
N PHE A 271 23.33 10.19 7.99
CA PHE A 271 24.06 11.29 8.62
C PHE A 271 25.57 11.22 8.38
N GLU A 272 26.03 10.17 7.70
CA GLU A 272 27.45 9.86 7.56
C GLU A 272 28.16 9.88 8.93
N GLN A 273 27.54 9.38 10.00
CA GLN A 273 28.17 9.31 11.32
C GLN A 273 28.52 7.87 11.65
N ASP A 274 29.53 7.70 12.50
CA ASP A 274 29.81 6.41 13.12
C ASP A 274 28.97 6.22 14.40
N ALA A 275 29.05 5.04 14.99
CA ALA A 275 28.30 4.72 16.21
C ALA A 275 28.68 5.64 17.40
N ALA A 276 29.92 6.09 17.48
CA ALA A 276 30.34 7.04 18.53
C ALA A 276 29.71 8.43 18.34
N GLY A 277 29.54 8.86 17.09
CA GLY A 277 28.81 10.06 16.71
C GLY A 277 27.34 9.99 17.12
N TRP A 278 26.68 8.86 16.88
CA TRP A 278 25.30 8.60 17.30
C TRP A 278 25.15 8.65 18.83
N ALA A 279 26.05 7.98 19.58
CA ALA A 279 26.07 8.05 21.04
C ALA A 279 26.26 9.48 21.56
N ALA A 280 27.21 10.22 21.00
CA ALA A 280 27.49 11.60 21.41
C ALA A 280 26.30 12.54 21.12
N PHE A 281 25.67 12.41 19.95
CA PHE A 281 24.47 13.20 19.59
C PHE A 281 23.31 12.96 20.57
N ARG A 282 23.15 11.72 21.02
CA ARG A 282 22.13 11.30 22.00
C ARG A 282 22.56 11.47 23.46
N LYS A 283 23.76 12.02 23.71
CA LYS A 283 24.34 12.31 25.03
C LYS A 283 24.66 11.07 25.88
N HIS A 284 25.04 9.99 25.22
CA HIS A 284 25.58 8.78 25.87
C HIS A 284 27.12 8.83 25.87
N ASP A 285 27.68 9.73 26.69
CA ASP A 285 29.11 10.08 26.66
C ASP A 285 30.04 8.90 27.01
N GLU A 286 29.63 8.02 27.91
CA GLU A 286 30.39 6.82 28.28
C GLU A 286 30.53 5.86 27.08
N VAL A 287 29.42 5.57 26.41
CA VAL A 287 29.40 4.74 25.19
C VAL A 287 30.20 5.38 24.06
N ALA A 288 30.07 6.69 23.85
CA ALA A 288 30.84 7.42 22.85
C ALA A 288 32.35 7.35 23.12
N THR A 289 32.75 7.47 24.39
CA THR A 289 34.15 7.37 24.83
C THR A 289 34.68 5.96 24.64
N TYR A 290 33.89 4.95 25.02
CA TYR A 290 34.22 3.54 24.83
C TYR A 290 34.46 3.23 23.35
N LEU A 291 33.51 3.57 22.46
CA LEU A 291 33.61 3.30 21.02
C LEU A 291 34.83 3.98 20.37
N ARG A 292 35.12 5.24 20.72
CA ARG A 292 36.34 5.92 20.24
C ARG A 292 37.62 5.23 20.69
N GLY A 293 37.62 4.66 21.91
CA GLY A 293 38.72 3.88 22.42
C GLY A 293 38.96 2.60 21.60
N VAL A 294 37.89 1.89 21.22
CA VAL A 294 37.98 0.66 20.43
C VAL A 294 38.51 0.94 19.01
N SER A 295 38.06 2.02 18.36
CA SER A 295 38.53 2.39 17.01
C SER A 295 40.02 2.78 16.93
N SER A 296 40.67 3.07 18.06
CA SER A 296 42.09 3.46 18.11
C SER A 296 43.08 2.29 18.25
N GLY A 297 42.57 1.06 18.47
CA GLY A 297 43.37 -0.13 18.73
C GLY A 297 43.35 -1.21 17.64
N ALA A 298 42.65 -0.98 16.53
CA ALA A 298 42.61 -1.84 15.34
C ALA A 298 43.52 -1.30 14.23
#